data_AF-D1QPW5-F1
#
_entry.id   AF-D1QPW5-F1
#
_cell.length_a   1.000
_cell.length_b   1.000
_cell.length_c   1.000
_cell.angle_alpha   90.00
_cell.angle_beta   90.00
_cell.angle_gamma   90.00
#
_symmetry.space_group_name_H-M   'P 1'
#
loop_
_entity.id
_entity.type
_entity.pdbx_description
1 polymer ?
#
loop_
_entity_poly.entity_id
_entity_poly.type
_entity_poly.pdbx_seq_one_letter_code
_entity_poly.pdbx_strand_id
1 'polypeptide(L)'
;MTKVSKSCLPKGVKVEWPFQEDRLAIVCKTHYEKGKEDPETWYFSRITVDGKIVLGNERTLHFTDTEPLDAVMGGTLNYFSPRSGVLLRVLRVSRGSTVALTYDYYLYDAALQDWYRYKTATYDQATWKEVSVDFEYYDKARKPLIGTELQALPASHEDPMLPKNPLKYLIRETEKKHYPKSYYDFVSCIEVLNHIDKRRYRKEIKNFAKRLKTHDARWGNYIVSTYLK
;
A
#
# COMPACT_ATOMS: atom_id res chain seq x y z
N MET A 1 66.06 -9.60 -13.22
CA MET A 1 64.96 -8.75 -12.74
C MET A 1 64.13 -8.33 -13.94
N THR A 2 62.88 -8.80 -14.02
CA THR A 2 61.89 -8.26 -14.96
C THR A 2 60.53 -8.33 -14.28
N LYS A 3 59.98 -7.16 -13.93
CA LYS A 3 58.62 -6.97 -13.39
C LYS A 3 57.65 -6.81 -14.56
N VAL A 4 56.57 -7.60 -14.59
CA VAL A 4 55.27 -7.30 -15.24
C VAL A 4 54.21 -8.07 -14.44
N SER A 5 53.54 -7.42 -13.47
CA SER A 5 52.22 -6.74 -13.53
C SER A 5 51.01 -7.67 -13.26
N LYS A 6 50.24 -7.28 -12.23
CA LYS A 6 48.96 -7.85 -11.78
C LYS A 6 47.87 -7.56 -12.82
N SER A 7 47.30 -8.59 -13.45
CA SER A 7 45.87 -8.62 -13.80
C SER A 7 45.49 -9.89 -14.58
N CYS A 8 45.21 -10.98 -13.87
CA CYS A 8 44.43 -12.10 -14.42
C CYS A 8 43.31 -12.45 -13.44
N LEU A 9 42.40 -11.51 -13.20
CA LEU A 9 41.07 -11.80 -12.69
C LEU A 9 40.10 -11.28 -13.75
N PRO A 10 39.19 -12.10 -14.31
CA PRO A 10 38.19 -11.59 -15.22
C PRO A 10 37.33 -10.57 -14.48
N LYS A 11 37.50 -9.29 -14.85
CA LYS A 11 36.63 -8.21 -14.46
C LYS A 11 35.30 -8.40 -15.18
N GLY A 12 34.22 -8.48 -14.39
CA GLY A 12 32.86 -8.25 -14.88
C GLY A 12 32.17 -9.46 -15.47
N VAL A 13 31.73 -10.38 -14.62
CA VAL A 13 30.45 -11.03 -14.89
C VAL A 13 29.37 -10.04 -14.45
N LYS A 14 28.89 -9.23 -15.40
CA LYS A 14 27.58 -8.58 -15.25
C LYS A 14 26.55 -9.70 -15.35
N VAL A 15 26.02 -10.13 -14.22
CA VAL A 15 24.76 -10.90 -14.22
C VAL A 15 23.65 -9.87 -14.47
N GLU A 16 23.34 -9.64 -15.74
CA GLU A 16 22.08 -8.98 -16.11
C GLU A 16 20.97 -10.00 -15.86
N TRP A 17 20.29 -9.86 -14.72
CA TRP A 17 19.06 -10.58 -14.46
C TRP A 17 17.99 -10.08 -15.46
N PRO A 18 17.46 -10.94 -16.35
CA PRO A 18 16.53 -10.52 -17.39
C PRO A 18 15.11 -10.50 -16.85
N PHE A 19 14.87 -9.87 -15.69
CA PHE A 19 13.50 -9.70 -15.23
C PHE A 19 12.94 -8.45 -15.88
N GLN A 20 12.14 -8.65 -16.94
CA GLN A 20 11.23 -7.61 -17.40
C GLN A 20 10.35 -7.15 -16.23
N GLU A 21 9.99 -5.86 -16.20
CA GLU A 21 9.03 -5.35 -15.21
C GLU A 21 7.70 -6.08 -15.37
N ASP A 22 7.07 -6.45 -14.24
CA ASP A 22 5.74 -7.04 -14.24
C ASP A 22 4.74 -6.06 -14.86
N ARG A 23 3.94 -6.52 -15.83
CA ARG A 23 2.93 -5.69 -16.50
C ARG A 23 1.54 -6.04 -16.02
N LEU A 24 0.84 -5.05 -15.47
CA LEU A 24 -0.53 -5.16 -14.99
C LEU A 24 -1.48 -4.52 -16.00
N ALA A 25 -2.44 -5.29 -16.52
CA ALA A 25 -3.51 -4.83 -17.39
C ALA A 25 -4.86 -5.13 -16.75
N ILE A 26 -5.75 -4.14 -16.71
CA ILE A 26 -6.99 -4.21 -15.95
C ILE A 26 -8.13 -3.59 -16.73
N VAL A 27 -9.31 -4.21 -16.63
CA VAL A 27 -10.58 -3.66 -17.10
C VAL A 27 -11.54 -3.55 -15.92
N CYS A 28 -12.02 -2.35 -15.66
CA CYS A 28 -12.99 -2.06 -14.59
C CYS A 28 -14.38 -1.90 -15.19
N LYS A 29 -15.39 -2.55 -14.60
CA LYS A 29 -16.79 -2.47 -14.98
C LYS A 29 -17.63 -2.06 -13.77
N THR A 30 -18.36 -0.96 -13.90
CA THR A 30 -19.35 -0.52 -12.92
C THR A 30 -20.70 -1.12 -13.26
N HIS A 31 -21.36 -1.69 -12.25
CA HIS A 31 -22.71 -2.22 -12.38
C HIS A 31 -23.71 -1.34 -11.65
N TYR A 32 -24.89 -1.21 -12.25
CA TYR A 32 -26.00 -0.42 -11.73
C TYR A 32 -27.22 -1.31 -11.51
N GLU A 33 -28.00 -1.02 -10.49
CA GLU A 33 -29.28 -1.67 -10.21
C GLU A 33 -30.39 -0.64 -9.98
N LYS A 34 -31.63 -1.01 -10.30
CA LYS A 34 -32.79 -0.14 -10.06
C LYS A 34 -33.20 -0.20 -8.59
N GLY A 35 -33.69 0.93 -8.07
CA GLY A 35 -34.24 1.02 -6.72
C GLY A 35 -35.41 0.06 -6.52
N LYS A 36 -35.46 -0.56 -5.35
CA LYS A 36 -36.64 -1.33 -4.93
C LYS A 36 -37.82 -0.41 -4.60
N GLU A 37 -37.56 0.78 -4.05
CA GLU A 37 -38.58 1.75 -3.64
C GLU A 37 -38.94 2.73 -4.76
N ASP A 38 -37.97 3.12 -5.58
CA ASP A 38 -38.16 3.93 -6.80
C ASP A 38 -37.47 3.26 -8.00
N PRO A 39 -38.24 2.57 -8.87
CA PRO A 39 -37.72 1.89 -10.06
C PRO A 39 -37.14 2.81 -11.13
N GLU A 40 -37.35 4.12 -11.04
CA GLU A 40 -36.77 5.12 -11.96
C GLU A 40 -35.36 5.54 -11.52
N THR A 41 -35.01 5.34 -10.25
CA THR A 41 -33.68 5.66 -9.74
C THR A 41 -32.72 4.47 -9.93
N TRP A 42 -31.56 4.75 -10.53
CA TRP A 42 -30.46 3.79 -10.66
C TRP A 42 -29.40 4.03 -9.58
N TYR A 43 -28.96 2.95 -8.95
CA TYR A 43 -27.96 2.96 -7.89
C TYR A 43 -26.72 2.17 -8.33
N PHE A 44 -25.57 2.58 -7.82
CA PHE A 44 -24.31 1.86 -7.97
C PHE A 44 -24.38 0.62 -7.09
N SER A 45 -24.26 -0.58 -7.66
CA SER A 45 -24.45 -1.83 -6.92
C SER A 45 -23.15 -2.58 -6.66
N ARG A 46 -22.24 -2.62 -7.65
CA ARG A 46 -20.95 -3.29 -7.51
C ARG A 46 -19.96 -2.82 -8.56
N ILE A 47 -18.68 -3.03 -8.29
CA ILE A 47 -17.61 -2.92 -9.28
C ILE A 47 -16.99 -4.30 -9.48
N THR A 48 -16.81 -4.69 -10.73
CA THR A 48 -16.07 -5.88 -11.12
C THR A 48 -14.78 -5.46 -11.81
N VAL A 49 -13.68 -6.11 -11.47
CA VAL A 49 -12.37 -5.88 -12.08
C VAL A 49 -11.86 -7.19 -12.65
N ASP A 50 -11.67 -7.21 -13.96
CA ASP A 50 -10.99 -8.29 -14.68
C ASP A 50 -9.55 -7.88 -14.92
N GLY A 51 -8.60 -8.63 -14.36
CA GLY A 51 -7.18 -8.30 -14.36
C GLY A 51 -6.29 -9.41 -14.94
N LYS A 52 -5.20 -8.97 -15.57
CA LYS A 52 -4.11 -9.82 -16.06
C LYS A 52 -2.78 -9.27 -15.58
N ILE A 53 -1.96 -10.13 -14.99
CA ILE A 53 -0.57 -9.82 -14.61
C ILE A 53 0.36 -10.66 -15.48
N VAL A 54 1.21 -10.01 -16.26
CA VAL A 54 2.31 -10.67 -16.97
C VAL A 54 3.56 -10.48 -16.12
N LEU A 55 4.05 -11.58 -15.57
CA LEU A 55 5.27 -11.60 -14.77
C LEU A 55 6.50 -11.46 -15.67
N GLY A 56 7.62 -11.03 -15.10
CA GLY A 56 8.90 -10.90 -15.83
C GLY A 56 9.42 -12.20 -16.47
N ASN A 57 8.88 -13.36 -16.10
CA ASN A 57 9.15 -14.67 -16.73
C ASN A 57 8.12 -15.06 -17.80
N GLU A 58 7.36 -14.10 -18.33
CA GLU A 58 6.30 -14.24 -19.35
C GLU A 58 5.04 -15.03 -18.91
N ARG A 59 5.02 -15.55 -17.68
CA ARG A 59 3.81 -16.20 -17.14
C ARG A 59 2.70 -15.17 -16.96
N THR A 60 1.50 -15.56 -17.38
CA THR A 60 0.29 -14.75 -17.22
C THR A 60 -0.57 -15.29 -16.07
N LEU A 61 -0.95 -14.43 -15.14
CA LEU A 61 -1.93 -14.69 -14.10
C LEU A 61 -3.21 -13.90 -14.39
N HIS A 62 -4.37 -14.54 -14.28
CA HIS A 62 -5.67 -13.92 -14.47
C HIS A 62 -6.41 -13.86 -13.14
N PHE A 63 -7.09 -12.76 -12.85
CA PHE A 63 -7.96 -12.64 -11.70
C PHE A 63 -9.24 -11.88 -12.06
N THR A 64 -10.32 -12.21 -11.37
CA THR A 64 -11.53 -11.40 -11.33
C THR A 64 -11.82 -11.07 -9.88
N ASP A 65 -12.03 -9.80 -9.60
CA ASP A 65 -12.39 -9.29 -8.29
C ASP A 65 -13.72 -8.55 -8.36
N THR A 66 -14.48 -8.57 -7.27
CA THR A 66 -15.77 -7.91 -7.20
C THR A 66 -15.97 -7.34 -5.80
N GLU A 67 -16.37 -6.08 -5.73
CA GLU A 67 -16.75 -5.43 -4.49
C GLU A 67 -18.22 -5.01 -4.55
N PRO A 68 -19.07 -5.50 -3.62
CA PRO A 68 -20.39 -4.94 -3.43
C PRO A 68 -20.25 -3.51 -2.94
N LEU A 69 -20.99 -2.60 -3.56
CA LEU A 69 -21.10 -1.23 -3.10
C LEU A 69 -22.52 -1.04 -2.60
N ASP A 70 -22.66 -0.71 -1.33
CA ASP A 70 -23.92 -0.14 -0.84
C ASP A 70 -24.25 1.08 -1.71
N ALA A 71 -25.55 1.38 -1.87
CA ALA A 71 -26.18 2.30 -2.84
C ALA A 71 -25.77 3.79 -2.78
N VAL A 72 -24.59 4.11 -2.26
CA VAL A 72 -24.01 5.44 -2.17
C VAL A 72 -23.18 5.74 -3.43
N MET A 73 -23.38 6.94 -3.98
CA MET A 73 -22.59 7.41 -5.12
C MET A 73 -21.13 7.62 -4.71
N GLY A 74 -20.20 6.90 -5.33
CA GLY A 74 -18.76 7.23 -5.25
C GLY A 74 -17.82 6.10 -4.83
N GLY A 75 -18.17 4.85 -5.11
CA GLY A 75 -17.24 3.72 -5.04
C GLY A 75 -16.24 3.74 -6.22
N THR A 76 -14.96 3.47 -5.96
CA THR A 76 -13.95 3.28 -7.01
C THR A 76 -12.97 2.20 -6.58
N LEU A 77 -12.77 1.20 -7.43
CA LEU A 77 -11.77 0.15 -7.21
C LEU A 77 -10.60 0.37 -8.17
N ASN A 78 -9.40 0.52 -7.61
CA ASN A 78 -8.16 0.73 -8.36
C ASN A 78 -7.12 -0.32 -7.99
N TYR A 79 -6.23 -0.61 -8.93
CA TYR A 79 -5.13 -1.53 -8.75
C TYR A 79 -3.84 -0.91 -9.29
N PHE A 80 -2.73 -1.10 -8.57
CA PHE A 80 -1.42 -0.63 -9.01
C PHE A 80 -0.30 -1.50 -8.47
N SER A 81 0.81 -1.54 -9.21
CA SER A 81 2.04 -2.24 -8.84
C SER A 81 3.15 -1.22 -8.61
N PRO A 82 3.41 -0.79 -7.36
CA PRO A 82 4.42 0.22 -7.08
C PRO A 82 5.85 -0.30 -7.29
N ARG A 83 6.03 -1.63 -7.34
CA ARG A 83 7.29 -2.31 -7.68
C ARG A 83 7.01 -3.77 -8.01
N SER A 84 7.97 -4.43 -8.64
CA SER A 84 7.90 -5.86 -8.97
C SER A 84 7.51 -6.73 -7.78
N GLY A 85 6.61 -7.68 -8.01
CA GLY A 85 6.12 -8.61 -7.01
C GLY A 85 5.19 -8.04 -5.93
N VAL A 86 4.76 -6.77 -6.00
CA VAL A 86 3.80 -6.18 -5.05
C VAL A 86 2.61 -5.58 -5.79
N LEU A 87 1.39 -6.00 -5.40
CA LEU A 87 0.14 -5.49 -5.94
C LEU A 87 -0.65 -4.80 -4.84
N LEU A 88 -1.11 -3.58 -5.09
CA LEU A 88 -1.98 -2.83 -4.20
C LEU A 88 -3.37 -2.74 -4.84
N ARG A 89 -4.37 -3.05 -4.04
CA ARG A 89 -5.80 -2.92 -4.36
C ARG A 89 -6.38 -1.82 -3.48
N VAL A 90 -7.05 -0.85 -4.09
CA VAL A 90 -7.60 0.30 -3.39
C VAL A 90 -9.07 0.44 -3.65
N LEU A 91 -9.85 0.24 -2.60
CA LEU A 91 -11.27 0.51 -2.58
C LEU A 91 -11.51 1.88 -1.94
N ARG A 92 -11.97 2.84 -2.74
CA ARG A 92 -12.46 4.14 -2.29
C ARG A 92 -13.96 4.10 -2.20
N VAL A 93 -14.53 4.44 -1.05
CA VAL A 93 -15.96 4.59 -0.85
C VAL A 93 -16.24 5.99 -0.34
N SER A 94 -17.04 6.75 -1.08
CA SER A 94 -17.47 8.09 -0.66
C SER A 94 -18.91 8.01 -0.13
N ARG A 95 -19.16 8.53 1.08
CA ARG A 95 -20.48 8.56 1.72
C ARG A 95 -20.78 9.97 2.24
N GLY A 96 -21.44 10.79 1.44
CA GLY A 96 -21.69 12.19 1.79
C GLY A 96 -20.37 12.96 1.96
N SER A 97 -20.12 13.49 3.16
CA SER A 97 -18.85 14.16 3.51
C SER A 97 -17.74 13.20 3.93
N THR A 98 -18.02 11.90 4.02
CA THR A 98 -17.10 10.89 4.49
C THR A 98 -16.39 10.20 3.33
N VAL A 99 -15.09 9.95 3.46
CA VAL A 99 -14.31 9.15 2.50
C VAL A 99 -13.58 8.05 3.25
N ALA A 100 -13.84 6.80 2.87
CA ALA A 100 -13.07 5.65 3.33
C ALA A 100 -12.18 5.13 2.18
N LEU A 101 -10.91 4.85 2.47
CA LEU A 101 -10.00 4.14 1.57
C LEU A 101 -9.50 2.87 2.26
N THR A 102 -9.68 1.73 1.62
CA THR A 102 -9.06 0.46 2.04
C THR A 102 -7.99 0.07 1.04
N TYR A 103 -6.76 -0.13 1.51
CA TYR A 103 -5.62 -0.59 0.74
C TYR A 103 -5.30 -2.03 1.16
N ASP A 104 -5.52 -2.99 0.26
CA ASP A 104 -5.03 -4.35 0.44
C ASP A 104 -3.70 -4.52 -0.29
N TYR A 105 -2.68 -5.00 0.42
CA TYR A 105 -1.33 -5.20 -0.09
C TYR A 105 -1.08 -6.69 -0.28
N TYR A 106 -0.73 -7.05 -1.51
CA TYR A 106 -0.43 -8.41 -1.92
C TYR A 106 1.04 -8.54 -2.30
N LEU A 107 1.64 -9.68 -1.95
CA LEU A 107 2.99 -10.08 -2.33
C LEU A 107 2.91 -11.35 -3.15
N TYR A 108 3.67 -11.42 -4.24
CA TYR A 108 3.74 -12.62 -5.06
C TYR A 108 4.64 -13.69 -4.41
N ASP A 109 4.11 -14.90 -4.26
CA ASP A 109 4.86 -16.09 -3.85
C ASP A 109 5.22 -16.91 -5.10
N ALA A 110 6.50 -16.94 -5.44
CA ALA A 110 6.97 -17.65 -6.62
C ALA A 110 6.92 -19.19 -6.48
N ALA A 111 6.91 -19.74 -5.26
CA ALA A 111 6.81 -21.20 -5.08
C ALA A 111 5.39 -21.68 -5.33
N LEU A 112 4.40 -20.93 -4.82
CA LEU A 112 2.97 -21.23 -4.97
C LEU A 112 2.38 -20.65 -6.26
N GLN A 113 3.12 -19.74 -6.90
CA GLN A 113 2.74 -19.04 -8.12
C GLN A 113 1.43 -18.26 -7.97
N ASP A 114 1.21 -17.66 -6.79
CA ASP A 114 0.01 -16.90 -6.43
C ASP A 114 0.35 -15.66 -5.59
N TRP A 115 -0.60 -14.76 -5.45
CA TRP A 115 -0.50 -13.53 -4.69
C TRP A 115 -1.14 -13.70 -3.32
N TYR A 116 -0.49 -13.18 -2.28
CA TYR A 116 -0.97 -13.31 -0.91
C TYR A 116 -1.06 -11.96 -0.24
N ARG A 117 -2.25 -11.64 0.29
CA ARG A 117 -2.48 -10.46 1.10
C ARG A 117 -1.71 -10.58 2.40
N TYR A 118 -0.83 -9.62 2.66
CA TYR A 118 0.01 -9.59 3.85
C TYR A 118 -0.25 -8.38 4.74
N LYS A 119 -0.97 -7.38 4.24
CA LYS A 119 -1.33 -6.18 4.99
C LYS A 119 -2.60 -5.54 4.43
N THR A 120 -3.43 -5.00 5.31
CA THR A 120 -4.55 -4.12 4.96
C THR A 120 -4.41 -2.81 5.72
N ALA A 121 -4.55 -1.69 5.02
CA ALA A 121 -4.61 -0.36 5.64
C ALA A 121 -5.97 0.26 5.37
N THR A 122 -6.68 0.62 6.44
CA THR A 122 -7.99 1.26 6.35
C THR A 122 -7.87 2.70 6.81
N TYR A 123 -8.35 3.59 5.97
CA TYR A 123 -8.47 5.00 6.25
C TYR A 123 -9.94 5.39 6.24
N ASP A 124 -10.36 6.12 7.27
CA ASP A 124 -11.65 6.77 7.30
C ASP A 124 -11.48 8.27 7.63
N GLN A 125 -12.07 9.12 6.80
CA GLN A 125 -12.29 10.52 7.06
C GLN A 125 -13.79 10.78 7.16
N ALA A 126 -14.37 10.63 8.35
CA ALA A 126 -15.79 10.87 8.62
C ALA A 126 -16.17 12.34 8.39
N THR A 127 -15.27 13.28 8.72
CA THR A 127 -15.36 14.71 8.41
C THR A 127 -13.95 15.27 8.31
N TRP A 128 -13.74 16.47 7.73
CA TRP A 128 -12.42 17.13 7.68
C TRP A 128 -11.73 17.37 9.04
N LYS A 129 -12.33 16.90 10.15
CA LYS A 129 -11.87 17.01 11.53
C LYS A 129 -11.46 15.67 12.16
N GLU A 130 -11.96 14.53 11.69
CA GLU A 130 -11.70 13.21 12.24
C GLU A 130 -11.00 12.34 11.19
N VAL A 131 -9.85 11.80 11.58
CA VAL A 131 -9.03 10.93 10.74
C VAL A 131 -8.76 9.66 11.54
N SER A 132 -9.15 8.50 11.00
CA SER A 132 -8.70 7.19 11.47
C SER A 132 -7.78 6.56 10.45
N VAL A 133 -6.68 5.97 10.91
CA VAL A 133 -5.77 5.17 10.08
C VAL A 133 -5.43 3.90 10.86
N ASP A 134 -5.91 2.77 10.35
CA ASP A 134 -5.75 1.47 10.96
C ASP A 134 -4.97 0.54 10.04
N PHE A 135 -4.10 -0.28 10.61
CA PHE A 135 -3.30 -1.26 9.86
C PHE A 135 -3.52 -2.64 10.47
N GLU A 136 -3.88 -3.60 9.62
CA GLU A 136 -3.93 -5.02 9.94
C GLU A 136 -2.77 -5.72 9.22
N TYR A 137 -1.91 -6.39 9.99
CA TYR A 137 -0.78 -7.15 9.47
C TYR A 137 -1.07 -8.66 9.58
N TYR A 138 -0.88 -9.38 8.49
CA TYR A 138 -1.09 -10.82 8.40
C TYR A 138 0.25 -11.55 8.59
N ASP A 139 0.80 -11.43 9.81
CA ASP A 139 2.15 -11.90 10.18
C ASP A 139 2.26 -13.43 10.34
N LYS A 140 1.14 -14.10 10.60
CA LYS A 140 1.07 -15.55 10.86
C LYS A 140 0.40 -16.35 9.74
N ALA A 141 -0.54 -15.75 9.02
CA ALA A 141 -1.26 -16.42 7.95
C ALA A 141 -1.69 -15.41 6.88
N ARG A 142 -1.38 -15.68 5.61
CA ARG A 142 -1.77 -14.82 4.49
C ARG A 142 -2.95 -15.40 3.72
N LYS A 143 -3.80 -14.51 3.20
CA LYS A 143 -4.94 -14.88 2.36
C LYS A 143 -4.55 -14.76 0.89
N PRO A 144 -4.79 -15.79 0.04
CA PRO A 144 -4.49 -15.69 -1.38
C PRO A 144 -5.43 -14.67 -2.04
N LEU A 145 -4.96 -14.08 -3.13
CA LEU A 145 -5.76 -13.21 -4.00
C LEU A 145 -6.83 -14.04 -4.71
N ILE A 146 -6.50 -15.27 -5.11
CA ILE A 146 -7.39 -16.19 -5.81
C ILE A 146 -7.54 -17.46 -4.98
N GLY A 147 -8.77 -17.83 -4.63
CA GLY A 147 -9.06 -19.02 -3.83
C GLY A 147 -9.18 -18.76 -2.33
N THR A 148 -9.21 -19.83 -1.53
CA THR A 148 -9.57 -19.78 -0.10
C THR A 148 -8.51 -20.33 0.85
N GLU A 149 -7.44 -20.93 0.33
CA GLU A 149 -6.41 -21.60 1.15
C GLU A 149 -5.44 -20.60 1.79
N LEU A 150 -5.49 -20.49 3.12
CA LEU A 150 -4.56 -19.66 3.89
C LEU A 150 -3.14 -20.23 3.88
N GLN A 151 -2.15 -19.38 3.67
CA GLN A 151 -0.74 -19.75 3.78
C GLN A 151 -0.23 -19.42 5.19
N ALA A 152 0.15 -20.45 5.96
CA ALA A 152 0.80 -20.26 7.26
C ALA A 152 2.26 -19.80 7.08
N LEU A 153 2.70 -18.82 7.88
CA LEU A 153 4.06 -18.30 7.84
C LEU A 153 4.89 -18.81 9.03
N PRO A 154 6.11 -19.34 8.79
CA PRO A 154 6.96 -19.85 9.85
C PRO A 154 7.68 -18.75 10.66
N ALA A 155 7.70 -17.51 10.16
CA ALA A 155 8.35 -16.36 10.81
C ALA A 155 7.61 -15.06 10.51
N SER A 156 7.86 -14.02 11.31
CA SER A 156 7.29 -12.69 11.08
C SER A 156 7.73 -12.15 9.72
N HIS A 157 6.76 -11.87 8.85
CA HIS A 157 7.04 -11.29 7.54
C HIS A 157 7.46 -9.82 7.68
N GLU A 158 8.66 -9.48 7.20
CA GLU A 158 9.05 -8.08 7.03
C GLU A 158 8.24 -7.45 5.89
N ASP A 159 7.58 -6.32 6.17
CA ASP A 159 6.85 -5.58 5.17
C ASP A 159 7.84 -4.99 4.15
N PRO A 160 7.81 -5.44 2.90
CA PRO A 160 8.80 -5.02 1.94
C PRO A 160 8.63 -3.54 1.62
N MET A 161 7.43 -2.94 1.78
CA MET A 161 7.15 -1.54 1.41
C MET A 161 7.73 -0.56 2.43
N LEU A 162 8.11 -1.05 3.60
CA LEU A 162 8.79 -0.23 4.59
C LEU A 162 10.21 0.10 4.14
N PRO A 163 10.66 1.35 4.35
CA PRO A 163 12.06 1.68 4.18
C PRO A 163 12.92 0.86 5.15
N LYS A 164 14.09 0.37 4.67
CA LYS A 164 15.05 -0.43 5.48
C LYS A 164 15.43 0.18 6.83
N ASN A 165 15.31 1.50 6.96
CA ASN A 165 15.53 2.20 8.22
C ASN A 165 14.45 3.29 8.37
N PRO A 166 13.28 2.93 8.94
CA PRO A 166 12.13 3.84 9.07
C PRO A 166 12.48 5.14 9.81
N LEU A 167 13.35 5.04 10.82
CA LEU A 167 13.86 6.19 11.54
C LEU A 167 14.67 7.12 10.64
N LYS A 168 15.67 6.59 9.94
CA LYS A 168 16.54 7.39 9.07
C LYS A 168 15.73 8.04 7.94
N TYR A 169 14.71 7.36 7.45
CA TYR A 169 13.77 7.91 6.48
C TYR A 169 13.04 9.14 7.05
N LEU A 170 12.40 9.01 8.22
CA LEU A 170 11.69 10.11 8.87
C LEU A 170 12.59 11.32 9.15
N ILE A 171 13.80 11.08 9.67
CA ILE A 171 14.79 12.14 9.92
C ILE A 171 15.12 12.85 8.61
N ARG A 172 15.43 12.09 7.55
CA ARG A 172 15.80 12.67 6.25
C ARG A 172 14.68 13.50 5.62
N GLU A 173 13.44 13.02 5.65
CA GLU A 173 12.31 13.77 5.10
C GLU A 173 12.05 15.06 5.90
N THR A 174 12.24 15.03 7.24
CA THR A 174 12.18 16.25 8.06
C THR A 174 13.27 17.26 7.72
N GLU A 175 14.51 16.81 7.54
CA GLU A 175 15.67 17.66 7.21
C GLU A 175 15.54 18.29 5.82
N LYS A 176 14.99 17.54 4.87
CA LYS A 176 14.76 18.00 3.50
C LYS A 176 13.51 18.85 3.31
N LYS A 177 12.73 19.09 4.37
CA LYS A 177 11.42 19.79 4.31
C LYS A 177 10.46 19.15 3.31
N HIS A 178 10.58 17.85 3.09
CA HIS A 178 9.67 17.10 2.25
C HIS A 178 8.47 16.69 3.09
N TYR A 179 7.46 17.54 3.09
CA TYR A 179 6.21 17.29 3.80
C TYR A 179 5.24 16.53 2.91
N PRO A 180 4.36 15.70 3.50
CA PRO A 180 3.20 15.15 2.82
C PRO A 180 2.46 16.25 2.05
N LYS A 181 2.19 16.02 0.76
CA LYS A 181 1.43 16.95 -0.09
C LYS A 181 0.00 16.46 -0.29
N SER A 182 -0.19 15.15 -0.26
CA SER A 182 -1.47 14.48 -0.34
C SER A 182 -1.83 13.78 0.95
N TYR A 183 -3.10 13.42 1.08
CA TYR A 183 -3.57 12.58 2.18
C TYR A 183 -2.87 11.20 2.19
N TYR A 184 -2.61 10.63 1.01
CA TYR A 184 -1.87 9.36 0.88
C TYR A 184 -0.42 9.47 1.37
N ASP A 185 0.24 10.60 1.10
CA ASP A 185 1.60 10.85 1.61
C ASP A 185 1.60 10.91 3.15
N PHE A 186 0.53 11.45 3.73
CA PHE A 186 0.38 11.52 5.18
C PHE A 186 0.16 10.13 5.78
N VAL A 187 -0.70 9.30 5.19
CA VAL A 187 -0.89 7.90 5.61
C VAL A 187 0.42 7.11 5.54
N SER A 188 1.20 7.30 4.47
CA SER A 188 2.52 6.68 4.35
C SER A 188 3.46 7.08 5.50
N CYS A 189 3.36 8.32 5.99
CA CYS A 189 4.11 8.75 7.18
C CYS A 189 3.61 8.07 8.46
N ILE A 190 2.29 7.91 8.62
CA ILE A 190 1.68 7.19 9.76
C ILE A 190 2.14 5.74 9.79
N GLU A 191 2.19 5.09 8.63
CA GLU A 191 2.72 3.72 8.50
C GLU A 191 4.16 3.64 9.03
N VAL A 192 5.06 4.50 8.56
CA VAL A 192 6.45 4.56 9.05
C VAL A 192 6.49 4.80 10.57
N LEU A 193 5.64 5.69 11.10
CA LEU A 193 5.56 5.99 12.54
C LEU A 193 5.09 4.79 13.39
N ASN A 194 4.31 3.86 12.83
CA ASN A 194 3.89 2.65 13.53
C ASN A 194 5.02 1.64 13.74
N HIS A 195 6.06 1.70 12.90
CA HIS A 195 7.20 0.77 12.92
C HIS A 195 8.44 1.29 13.66
N ILE A 196 8.34 2.48 14.28
CA ILE A 196 9.43 3.03 15.09
C ILE A 196 9.11 2.94 16.58
N ASP A 197 10.15 2.76 17.40
CA ASP A 197 10.04 2.84 18.86
C ASP A 197 9.71 4.27 19.29
N LYS A 198 8.42 4.50 19.59
CA LYS A 198 7.88 5.80 19.98
C LYS A 198 8.54 6.37 21.24
N ARG A 199 8.98 5.53 22.17
CA ARG A 199 9.64 5.97 23.41
C ARG A 199 11.05 6.46 23.11
N ARG A 200 11.80 5.69 22.33
CA ARG A 200 13.18 6.03 21.95
C ARG A 200 13.26 7.28 21.07
N TYR A 201 12.28 7.50 20.20
CA TYR A 201 12.32 8.57 19.18
C TYR A 201 11.34 9.72 19.42
N ARG A 202 10.92 9.92 20.67
CA ARG A 202 9.92 10.93 21.05
C ARG A 202 10.31 12.35 20.59
N LYS A 203 11.60 12.71 20.60
CA LYS A 203 12.08 14.06 20.24
C LYS A 203 11.96 14.31 18.73
N GLU A 204 12.34 13.33 17.92
CA GLU A 204 12.26 13.34 16.47
C GLU A 204 10.80 13.39 16.02
N ILE A 205 9.93 12.57 16.61
CA ILE A 205 8.48 12.59 16.34
C ILE A 205 7.88 13.96 16.71
N LYS A 206 8.27 14.55 17.84
CA LYS A 206 7.83 15.90 18.24
C LYS A 206 8.29 16.98 17.26
N ASN A 207 9.52 16.90 16.77
CA ASN A 207 10.04 17.82 15.77
C ASN A 207 9.32 17.67 14.43
N PHE A 208 9.07 16.44 13.98
CA PHE A 208 8.29 16.16 12.78
C PHE A 208 6.88 16.72 12.91
N ALA A 209 6.17 16.44 14.00
CA ALA A 209 4.83 16.94 14.25
C ALA A 209 4.77 18.47 14.29
N LYS A 210 5.75 19.14 14.92
CA LYS A 210 5.85 20.61 14.93
C LYS A 210 6.00 21.17 13.52
N ARG A 211 6.89 20.59 12.71
CA ARG A 211 7.11 21.02 11.32
C ARG A 211 5.89 20.73 10.45
N LEU A 212 5.28 19.56 10.59
CA LEU A 212 4.06 19.19 9.87
C LEU A 212 2.91 20.15 10.22
N LYS A 213 2.76 20.54 11.50
CA LYS A 213 1.75 21.50 11.95
C LYS A 213 1.87 22.88 11.27
N THR A 214 3.07 23.28 10.86
CA THR A 214 3.25 24.53 10.08
C THR A 214 2.78 24.40 8.63
N HIS A 215 2.67 23.18 8.11
CA HIS A 215 2.19 22.89 6.76
C HIS A 215 0.70 22.52 6.75
N ASP A 216 0.28 21.57 7.60
CA ASP A 216 -1.12 21.24 7.88
C ASP A 216 -1.29 20.98 9.38
N ALA A 217 -2.07 21.85 10.03
CA ALA A 217 -2.25 21.80 11.47
C ALA A 217 -2.95 20.52 11.96
N ARG A 218 -3.84 19.94 11.13
CA ARG A 218 -4.63 18.76 11.49
C ARG A 218 -3.74 17.53 11.58
N TRP A 219 -2.90 17.32 10.56
CA TRP A 219 -1.94 16.21 10.51
C TRP A 219 -0.92 16.28 11.65
N GLY A 220 -0.40 17.47 11.92
CA GLY A 220 0.49 17.68 13.07
C GLY A 220 -0.20 17.35 14.40
N ASN A 221 -1.45 17.79 14.60
CA ASN A 221 -2.21 17.50 15.81
C ASN A 221 -2.51 16.00 15.97
N TYR A 222 -2.83 15.29 14.89
CA TYR A 222 -3.03 13.84 14.90
C TYR A 222 -1.80 13.09 15.41
N ILE A 223 -0.60 13.44 14.89
CA ILE A 223 0.63 12.78 15.35
C ILE A 223 0.86 13.02 16.84
N VAL A 224 0.62 14.25 17.32
CA VAL A 224 0.76 14.57 18.75
C VAL A 224 -0.21 13.74 19.59
N SER A 225 -1.49 13.67 19.21
CA SER A 225 -2.51 12.97 19.99
C SER A 225 -2.33 11.45 20.01
N THR A 226 -1.66 10.89 19.00
CA THR A 226 -1.60 9.43 18.78
C THR A 226 -0.23 8.83 19.12
N TYR A 227 0.86 9.58 18.92
CA TYR A 227 2.23 9.07 19.08
C TYR A 227 3.04 9.74 20.19
N LEU A 228 2.55 10.86 20.74
CA LEU A 228 3.25 11.65 21.77
C LEU A 228 2.46 11.81 23.07
N LYS A 229 1.37 11.06 23.25
CA LYS A 229 0.85 10.79 24.59
C LYS A 229 1.84 9.87 25.27
#